data_AF-A0A023EX19-F1
#
_entry.id   AF-A0A023EX19-F1
#
_cell.length_a   1.000
_cell.length_b   1.000
_cell.length_c   1.000
_cell.angle_alpha   90.00
_cell.angle_beta   90.00
_cell.angle_gamma   90.00
#
_symmetry.space_group_name_H-M   'P 1'
#
loop_
_entity.id
_entity.type
_entity.pdbx_description
1 polymer ?
#
loop_
_entity_poly.entity_id
_entity_poly.type
_entity_poly.pdbx_seq_one_letter_code
_entity_poly.pdbx_strand_id
1 'polypeptide(L)'
;PPAAAPLARPVGRARRRGMGVRAQSAQQITATGRDMVGAVSVSSSTKPGAVLATISLNPRAWQGTRLSKQAELYSRWRPLSVTVHLQSTCAATSAGAIAVYWTPDPDDHMSKAGPVNIQKALSHPTSRLFQVWQTGSLQIPTNVTQRWLFLEGTESEDMEHGTFRVVCAAPYSGTGAVSVLISVAYRYILEGADVKDTGGSEPGESIQARYPDLFTTSVSDFFSGTKLVMKYKSGGEAAGFPHADPAVFYKLDPAASIEYYDKEEILQKCEYFVVVVDYTNSDGDRVLAPVVSEAYAKAYLKKPDKGYLIDYTKAGPWSVPDQPYFNPVTESLTLELRAPRRTNRSNAPTDQIGRLALDREHLGGSFVELPELPNI
;
A
#
# COMPACT_ATOMS: atom_id res chain seq x y z
N PRO A 1 -5.10 75.90 37.67
CA PRO A 1 -5.58 74.69 38.40
C PRO A 1 -7.11 74.77 38.60
N PRO A 2 -7.86 73.64 38.59
CA PRO A 2 -7.58 72.46 39.40
C PRO A 2 -7.55 71.13 38.64
N ALA A 3 -6.77 70.21 39.21
CA ALA A 3 -6.59 68.83 38.76
C ALA A 3 -7.79 67.97 39.19
N ALA A 4 -8.36 67.23 38.24
CA ALA A 4 -9.42 66.25 38.47
C ALA A 4 -8.83 64.86 38.78
N ALA A 5 -9.48 64.18 39.72
CA ALA A 5 -9.09 62.93 40.34
C ALA A 5 -8.98 61.72 39.37
N PRO A 6 -8.13 60.72 39.68
CA PRO A 6 -8.05 59.49 38.89
C PRO A 6 -9.22 58.54 39.21
N LEU A 7 -9.99 58.21 38.17
CA LEU A 7 -11.10 57.25 38.20
C LEU A 7 -10.59 55.81 38.43
N ALA A 8 -11.27 55.11 39.33
CA ALA A 8 -10.99 53.75 39.75
C ALA A 8 -11.10 52.72 38.60
N ARG A 9 -10.17 51.76 38.58
CA ARG A 9 -10.14 50.62 37.65
C ARG A 9 -11.24 49.61 37.99
N PRO A 10 -12.04 49.12 37.02
CA PRO A 10 -12.98 48.03 37.26
C PRO A 10 -12.25 46.68 37.39
N VAL A 11 -12.52 45.99 38.49
CA VAL A 11 -12.02 44.66 38.86
C VAL A 11 -12.54 43.62 37.87
N GLY A 12 -11.62 42.81 37.34
CA GLY A 12 -11.88 41.81 36.31
C GLY A 12 -12.87 40.73 36.75
N ARG A 13 -13.97 40.60 36.01
CA ARG A 13 -14.78 39.37 36.03
C ARG A 13 -13.98 38.25 35.38
N ALA A 14 -13.55 37.30 36.20
CA ALA A 14 -12.99 36.03 35.77
C ALA A 14 -14.00 35.33 34.85
N ARG A 15 -13.72 35.32 33.54
CA ARG A 15 -14.44 34.51 32.57
C ARG A 15 -14.23 33.05 32.98
N ARG A 16 -15.29 32.42 33.52
CA ARG A 16 -15.42 30.97 33.57
C ARG A 16 -15.14 30.45 32.17
N ARG A 17 -13.95 29.91 31.95
CA ARG A 17 -13.65 29.09 30.77
C ARG A 17 -14.63 27.95 30.82
N GLY A 18 -15.62 27.99 29.92
CA GLY A 18 -16.38 26.81 29.56
C GLY A 18 -15.38 25.73 29.23
N MET A 19 -15.32 24.74 30.11
CA MET A 19 -14.60 23.50 29.95
C MET A 19 -15.35 22.74 28.86
N GLY A 20 -15.14 23.17 27.62
CA GLY A 20 -15.50 22.39 26.46
C GLY A 20 -14.76 21.08 26.61
N VAL A 21 -15.53 19.99 26.59
CA VAL A 21 -15.03 18.63 26.48
C VAL A 21 -13.98 18.65 25.37
N ARG A 22 -12.69 18.64 25.73
CA ARG A 22 -11.63 18.32 24.78
C ARG A 22 -11.96 16.91 24.36
N ALA A 23 -12.52 16.75 23.15
CA ALA A 23 -12.45 15.50 22.43
C ALA A 23 -11.05 14.95 22.68
N GLN A 24 -10.95 13.75 23.24
CA GLN A 24 -9.69 13.08 23.51
C GLN A 24 -8.83 13.27 22.25
N SER A 25 -7.79 14.09 22.38
CA SER A 25 -7.03 14.58 21.24
C SER A 25 -6.53 13.36 20.48
N ALA A 26 -6.93 13.22 19.21
CA ALA A 26 -6.29 12.27 18.30
C ALA A 26 -4.78 12.42 18.50
N GLN A 27 -4.10 11.32 18.78
CA GLN A 27 -2.68 11.35 19.14
C GLN A 27 -1.90 11.93 17.97
N GLN A 28 -1.56 13.21 18.07
CA GLN A 28 -0.71 13.90 17.11
C GLN A 28 0.73 13.74 17.54
N ILE A 29 1.58 13.37 16.60
CA ILE A 29 3.02 13.37 16.82
C ILE A 29 3.69 14.32 15.84
N THR A 30 4.80 14.92 16.27
CA THR A 30 5.65 15.71 15.37
C THR A 30 6.87 14.88 15.02
N ALA A 31 7.03 14.53 13.75
CA ALA A 31 8.19 13.84 13.22
C ALA A 31 9.18 14.87 12.66
N THR A 32 10.43 14.84 13.13
CA THR A 32 11.51 15.71 12.66
C THR A 32 12.72 14.91 12.24
N GLY A 33 13.32 15.25 11.11
CA GLY A 33 14.43 14.48 10.59
C GLY A 33 15.03 14.99 9.32
N ARG A 34 16.00 14.22 8.82
CA ARG A 34 16.54 14.35 7.49
C ARG A 34 16.79 12.96 6.93
N ASP A 35 16.10 12.62 5.85
CA ASP A 35 16.21 11.32 5.20
C ASP A 35 16.70 11.50 3.76
N MET A 36 17.45 10.52 3.24
CA MET A 36 17.86 10.47 1.84
C MET A 36 16.71 9.88 1.03
N VAL A 37 16.23 10.62 0.03
CA VAL A 37 15.04 10.24 -0.77
C VAL A 37 15.40 9.74 -2.16
N GLY A 38 16.65 9.98 -2.60
CA GLY A 38 17.12 9.47 -3.88
C GLY A 38 18.45 10.06 -4.29
N ALA A 39 18.90 9.67 -5.48
CA ALA A 39 20.07 10.22 -6.15
C ALA A 39 19.77 10.34 -7.65
N VAL A 40 20.36 11.36 -8.29
CA VAL A 40 20.30 11.53 -9.74
C VAL A 40 21.69 11.46 -10.33
N SER A 41 21.78 10.92 -11.55
CA SER A 41 23.03 10.84 -12.29
C SER A 41 22.99 11.76 -13.50
N VAL A 42 24.03 12.59 -13.67
CA VAL A 42 24.20 13.48 -14.82
C VAL A 42 25.44 13.05 -15.58
N SER A 43 25.26 12.68 -16.84
CA SER A 43 26.34 12.28 -17.75
C SER A 43 26.48 13.26 -18.92
N SER A 44 27.53 13.11 -19.70
CA SER A 44 27.70 13.81 -20.98
C SER A 44 26.65 13.45 -22.03
N SER A 45 26.04 12.26 -21.93
CA SER A 45 24.94 11.82 -22.80
C SER A 45 23.56 12.34 -22.37
N THR A 46 23.45 12.97 -21.19
CA THR A 46 22.18 13.47 -20.66
C THR A 46 21.74 14.71 -21.44
N LYS A 47 20.60 14.63 -22.13
CA LYS A 47 20.11 15.76 -22.93
C LYS A 47 19.66 16.93 -22.04
N PRO A 48 19.94 18.19 -22.44
CA PRO A 48 19.32 19.35 -21.80
C PRO A 48 17.80 19.25 -21.77
N GLY A 49 17.21 19.57 -20.62
CA GLY A 49 15.78 19.47 -20.35
C GLY A 49 15.27 18.07 -20.01
N ALA A 50 16.14 17.07 -19.92
CA ALA A 50 15.75 15.74 -19.43
C ALA A 50 15.36 15.82 -17.95
N VAL A 51 14.23 15.22 -17.58
CA VAL A 51 13.81 15.08 -16.18
C VAL A 51 14.61 13.94 -15.56
N LEU A 52 15.38 14.24 -14.52
CA LEU A 52 16.29 13.31 -13.86
C LEU A 52 15.67 12.63 -12.64
N ALA A 53 14.83 13.36 -11.90
CA ALA A 53 14.06 12.81 -10.80
C ALA A 53 12.75 13.58 -10.63
N THR A 54 11.75 12.83 -10.20
CA THR A 54 10.46 13.32 -9.74
C THR A 54 10.22 12.70 -8.37
N ILE A 55 10.20 13.53 -7.33
CA ILE A 55 10.07 13.11 -5.94
C ILE A 55 8.77 13.69 -5.41
N SER A 56 7.81 12.80 -5.16
CA SER A 56 6.59 13.13 -4.41
C SER A 56 6.96 13.52 -2.98
N LEU A 57 6.35 14.58 -2.43
CA LEU A 57 6.57 14.98 -1.04
C LEU A 57 5.63 14.30 -0.05
N ASN A 58 5.18 13.08 -0.34
CA ASN A 58 4.43 12.26 0.61
C ASN A 58 5.39 11.46 1.53
N PRO A 59 5.23 11.50 2.87
CA PRO A 59 5.99 10.69 3.83
C PRO A 59 6.06 9.20 3.49
N ARG A 60 4.98 8.61 2.97
CA ARG A 60 4.93 7.19 2.60
C ARG A 60 5.65 6.87 1.29
N ALA A 61 5.77 7.84 0.38
CA ALA A 61 6.45 7.62 -0.90
C ALA A 61 7.97 7.39 -0.74
N TRP A 62 8.55 7.77 0.39
CA TRP A 62 9.98 7.64 0.66
C TRP A 62 10.32 6.28 1.29
N GLN A 63 10.06 5.20 0.53
CA GLN A 63 10.24 3.83 1.00
C GLN A 63 11.63 3.60 1.62
N GLY A 64 11.67 2.85 2.73
CA GLY A 64 12.89 2.52 3.45
C GLY A 64 13.42 3.64 4.37
N THR A 65 12.84 4.84 4.34
CA THR A 65 13.21 5.93 5.25
C THR A 65 12.56 5.77 6.62
N ARG A 66 13.14 6.43 7.63
CA ARG A 66 12.57 6.45 8.98
C ARG A 66 11.19 7.11 9.01
N LEU A 67 11.00 8.19 8.24
CA LEU A 67 9.70 8.85 8.16
C LEU A 67 8.63 7.95 7.56
N SER A 68 8.95 7.20 6.50
CA SER A 68 8.00 6.29 5.84
C SER A 68 7.47 5.23 6.83
N LYS A 69 8.37 4.56 7.57
CA LYS A 69 7.98 3.60 8.62
C LYS A 69 7.12 4.22 9.72
N GLN A 70 7.40 5.47 10.08
CA GLN A 70 6.60 6.18 11.07
C GLN A 70 5.22 6.56 10.52
N ALA A 71 5.15 6.94 9.24
CA ALA A 71 3.91 7.30 8.55
C ALA A 71 3.02 6.09 8.22
N GLU A 72 3.50 4.85 8.30
CA GLU A 72 2.67 3.65 8.20
C GLU A 72 1.68 3.49 9.37
N LEU A 73 1.94 4.18 10.49
CA LEU A 73 1.14 4.09 11.72
C LEU A 73 0.07 5.19 11.84
N TYR A 74 -0.04 6.05 10.83
CA TYR A 74 -0.97 7.19 10.82
C TYR A 74 -1.69 7.26 9.48
N SER A 75 -2.85 7.91 9.49
CA SER A 75 -3.73 8.11 8.33
C SER A 75 -3.54 9.47 7.67
N ARG A 76 -3.16 10.49 8.47
CA ARG A 76 -3.08 11.88 8.01
C ARG A 76 -1.78 12.54 8.40
N TRP A 77 -1.40 13.52 7.61
CA TRP A 77 -0.19 14.29 7.82
C TRP A 77 -0.32 15.74 7.38
N ARG A 78 0.59 16.58 7.88
CA ARG A 78 0.76 17.95 7.39
C ARG A 78 2.21 18.39 7.53
N PRO A 79 2.78 19.09 6.52
CA PRO A 79 4.12 19.62 6.62
C PRO A 79 4.16 20.95 7.37
N LEU A 80 5.10 21.11 8.31
CA LEU A 80 5.38 22.39 8.97
C LEU A 80 6.62 23.09 8.41
N SER A 81 7.61 22.30 7.98
CA SER A 81 8.81 22.80 7.33
C SER A 81 9.41 21.68 6.49
N VAL A 82 9.75 21.99 5.24
CA VAL A 82 10.40 21.05 4.33
C VAL A 82 11.54 21.78 3.62
N THR A 83 12.73 21.20 3.66
CA THR A 83 13.90 21.71 2.97
C THR A 83 14.54 20.56 2.21
N VAL A 84 14.67 20.71 0.88
CA VAL A 84 15.39 19.75 0.05
C VAL A 84 16.85 20.17 -0.02
N HIS A 85 17.75 19.23 0.23
CA HIS A 85 19.19 19.40 0.13
C HIS A 85 19.72 18.56 -1.03
N LEU A 86 20.49 19.21 -1.90
CA LEU A 86 21.21 18.59 -2.99
C LEU A 86 22.68 18.56 -2.61
N GLN A 87 23.26 17.36 -2.58
CA GLN A 87 24.67 17.16 -2.24
C GLN A 87 25.37 16.51 -3.42
N SER A 88 26.37 17.22 -3.95
CA SER A 88 27.24 16.69 -4.99
C SER A 88 28.60 16.40 -4.41
N THR A 89 29.19 15.28 -4.83
CA THR A 89 30.55 14.86 -4.47
C THR A 89 31.57 15.22 -5.55
N CYS A 90 31.16 16.00 -6.56
CA CYS A 90 31.99 16.31 -7.71
C CYS A 90 32.92 17.51 -7.48
N ALA A 91 34.06 17.52 -8.18
CA ALA A 91 35.02 18.63 -8.14
C ALA A 91 34.44 19.90 -8.79
N ALA A 92 34.87 21.07 -8.32
CA ALA A 92 34.40 22.36 -8.84
C ALA A 92 34.81 22.65 -10.30
N THR A 93 35.76 21.88 -10.85
CA THR A 93 36.19 21.95 -12.26
C THR A 93 35.20 21.32 -13.23
N SER A 94 34.18 20.61 -12.72
CA SER A 94 33.17 19.93 -13.49
C SER A 94 32.13 20.89 -14.04
N ALA A 95 32.04 21.04 -15.36
CA ALA A 95 30.95 21.81 -15.96
C ALA A 95 29.68 20.95 -16.07
N GLY A 96 28.53 21.61 -15.93
CA GLY A 96 27.21 20.99 -15.96
C GLY A 96 26.29 21.68 -14.96
N ALA A 97 25.00 21.68 -15.23
CA ALA A 97 24.02 22.35 -14.38
C ALA A 97 22.71 21.55 -14.28
N ILE A 98 22.07 21.64 -13.12
CA ILE A 98 20.74 21.10 -12.87
C ILE A 98 19.81 22.24 -12.45
N ALA A 99 18.61 22.25 -13.00
CA ALA A 99 17.52 23.09 -12.53
C ALA A 99 16.65 22.24 -11.61
N VAL A 100 16.34 22.77 -10.43
CA VAL A 100 15.43 22.12 -9.49
C VAL A 100 14.28 23.04 -9.20
N TYR A 101 13.11 22.46 -8.98
CA TYR A 101 11.94 23.22 -8.60
C TYR A 101 10.95 22.36 -7.84
N TRP A 102 10.04 23.04 -7.16
CA TRP A 102 8.87 22.45 -6.54
C TRP A 102 7.61 23.06 -7.13
N THR A 103 6.59 22.22 -7.30
CA THR A 103 5.25 22.61 -7.70
C THR A 103 4.24 22.03 -6.71
N PRO A 104 3.21 22.79 -6.28
CA PRO A 104 2.12 22.25 -5.48
C PRO A 104 1.22 21.31 -6.28
N ASP A 105 1.22 21.41 -7.61
CA ASP A 105 0.40 20.60 -8.51
C ASP A 105 1.13 19.29 -8.87
N PRO A 106 0.63 18.12 -8.41
CA PRO A 106 1.23 16.83 -8.74
C PRO A 106 1.10 16.45 -10.22
N ASP A 107 0.10 17.00 -10.92
CA ASP A 107 -0.20 16.71 -12.32
C ASP A 107 0.54 17.63 -13.31
N ASP A 108 1.46 18.47 -12.82
CA ASP A 108 2.27 19.32 -13.66
C ASP A 108 3.11 18.48 -14.64
N HIS A 109 2.68 18.24 -15.87
CA HIS A 109 3.41 17.34 -16.77
C HIS A 109 4.61 18.03 -17.45
N MET A 110 5.75 17.34 -17.50
CA MET A 110 6.93 17.75 -18.26
C MET A 110 7.07 16.90 -19.52
N SER A 111 7.55 17.50 -20.61
CA SER A 111 7.87 16.70 -21.80
C SER A 111 9.09 15.81 -21.54
N LYS A 112 9.34 14.80 -22.38
CA LYS A 112 10.46 13.86 -22.14
C LYS A 112 11.84 14.53 -22.13
N ALA A 113 12.04 15.56 -22.96
CA ALA A 113 13.28 16.35 -23.03
C ALA A 113 13.05 17.66 -23.79
N GLY A 114 13.98 18.61 -23.64
CA GLY A 114 14.02 19.83 -24.44
C GLY A 114 14.11 21.10 -23.60
N PRO A 115 14.59 22.21 -24.20
CA PRO A 115 14.86 23.46 -23.48
C PRO A 115 13.61 24.06 -22.80
N VAL A 116 12.41 23.75 -23.31
CA VAL A 116 11.13 24.16 -22.73
C VAL A 116 10.98 23.68 -21.28
N ASN A 117 11.47 22.48 -20.96
CA ASN A 117 11.43 21.97 -19.58
C ASN A 117 12.32 22.79 -18.64
N ILE A 118 13.45 23.32 -19.12
CA ILE A 118 14.31 24.16 -18.29
C ILE A 118 13.61 25.49 -18.01
N GLN A 119 13.00 26.08 -19.03
CA GLN A 119 12.23 27.33 -18.90
C GLN A 119 11.05 27.15 -17.95
N LYS A 120 10.31 26.05 -18.09
CA LYS A 120 9.19 25.68 -17.20
C LYS A 120 9.67 25.41 -15.77
N ALA A 121 10.78 24.72 -15.58
CA ALA A 121 11.33 24.49 -14.24
C ALA A 121 11.68 25.82 -13.55
N LEU A 122 12.33 26.74 -14.26
CA LEU A 122 12.78 28.02 -13.72
C LEU A 122 11.67 29.10 -13.67
N SER A 123 10.51 28.88 -14.30
CA SER A 123 9.37 29.77 -14.17
C SER A 123 8.61 29.60 -12.85
N HIS A 124 8.83 28.49 -12.14
CA HIS A 124 8.22 28.27 -10.83
C HIS A 124 8.86 29.19 -9.77
N PRO A 125 8.07 29.78 -8.85
CA PRO A 125 8.60 30.65 -7.80
C PRO A 125 9.60 29.94 -6.88
N THR A 126 9.35 28.67 -6.59
CA THR A 126 10.23 27.81 -5.78
C THR A 126 11.12 27.01 -6.72
N SER A 127 12.04 27.70 -7.39
CA SER A 127 13.01 27.08 -8.29
C SER A 127 14.43 27.60 -8.05
N ARG A 128 15.42 26.83 -8.47
CA ARG A 128 16.83 27.22 -8.39
C ARG A 128 17.67 26.49 -9.44
N LEU A 129 18.64 27.18 -10.00
CA LEU A 129 19.68 26.60 -10.84
C LEU A 129 20.92 26.33 -10.00
N PHE A 130 21.46 25.12 -10.09
CA PHE A 130 22.70 24.72 -9.44
C PHE A 130 23.71 24.23 -10.48
N GLN A 131 24.98 24.58 -10.30
CA GLN A 131 26.05 23.86 -10.99
C GLN A 131 26.15 22.46 -10.39
N VAL A 132 26.50 21.46 -11.20
CA VAL A 132 26.50 20.05 -10.79
C VAL A 132 27.46 19.77 -9.62
N TRP A 133 28.52 20.56 -9.45
CA TRP A 133 29.45 20.47 -8.31
C TRP A 133 28.97 21.21 -7.06
N GLN A 134 27.97 22.09 -7.18
CA GLN A 134 27.48 22.86 -6.05
C GLN A 134 26.54 22.03 -5.19
N THR A 135 26.78 22.08 -3.88
CA THR A 135 25.81 21.63 -2.88
C THR A 135 24.90 22.79 -2.52
N GLY A 136 23.62 22.52 -2.33
CA GLY A 136 22.63 23.56 -2.11
C GLY A 136 21.36 23.07 -1.43
N SER A 137 20.46 24.01 -1.19
CA SER A 137 19.13 23.69 -0.66
C SER A 137 18.05 24.55 -1.28
N LEU A 138 16.84 23.99 -1.27
CA LEU A 138 15.60 24.63 -1.69
C LEU A 138 14.59 24.50 -0.54
N GLN A 139 14.14 25.63 0.00
CA GLN A 139 13.07 25.67 0.99
C GLN A 139 11.73 25.58 0.27
N ILE A 140 10.92 24.60 0.65
CA ILE A 140 9.56 24.45 0.10
C ILE A 140 8.60 25.27 0.96
N PRO A 141 7.72 26.07 0.35
CA PRO A 141 6.69 26.79 1.09
C PRO A 141 5.76 25.78 1.77
N THR A 142 5.55 25.96 3.06
CA THR A 142 4.66 25.15 3.88
C THR A 142 3.62 26.10 4.45
N ASN A 143 2.41 26.07 3.91
CA ASN A 143 1.35 26.90 4.45
C ASN A 143 0.72 26.19 5.65
N VAL A 144 0.86 26.77 6.84
CA VAL A 144 0.36 26.19 8.09
C VAL A 144 -1.18 26.14 8.14
N THR A 145 -1.86 26.84 7.25
CA THR A 145 -3.34 26.81 7.11
C THR A 145 -3.85 25.70 6.19
N GLN A 146 -2.95 24.92 5.60
CA GLN A 146 -3.30 23.90 4.61
C GLN A 146 -4.02 22.71 5.26
N ARG A 147 -4.97 22.16 4.50
CA ARG A 147 -5.80 20.98 4.79
C ARG A 147 -4.91 19.79 5.20
N TRP A 148 -5.38 18.98 6.14
CA TRP A 148 -4.75 17.69 6.44
C TRP A 148 -4.69 16.86 5.16
N LEU A 149 -3.49 16.37 4.84
CA LEU A 149 -3.28 15.46 3.73
C LEU A 149 -3.44 14.03 4.23
N PHE A 150 -3.94 13.16 3.38
CA PHE A 150 -3.98 11.74 3.65
C PHE A 150 -2.64 11.10 3.31
N LEU A 151 -2.29 10.04 4.04
CA LEU A 151 -1.11 9.25 3.71
C LEU A 151 -1.41 8.22 2.62
N GLU A 152 -2.69 7.94 2.38
CA GLU A 152 -3.22 6.99 1.39
C GLU A 152 -4.56 7.48 0.82
N GLY A 153 -4.82 7.16 -0.44
CA GLY A 153 -5.97 7.67 -1.18
C GLY A 153 -5.81 7.44 -2.68
N THR A 154 -6.84 7.79 -3.44
CA THR A 154 -6.87 7.65 -4.91
C THR A 154 -6.42 8.92 -5.63
N GLU A 155 -6.54 10.09 -4.99
CA GLU A 155 -6.24 11.39 -5.58
C GLU A 155 -4.93 11.94 -5.02
N SER A 156 -3.99 12.27 -5.91
CA SER A 156 -2.67 12.80 -5.56
C SER A 156 -2.74 14.15 -4.83
N GLU A 157 -3.70 15.01 -5.18
CA GLU A 157 -3.92 16.33 -4.56
C GLU A 157 -4.24 16.25 -3.07
N ASP A 158 -4.92 15.18 -2.64
CA ASP A 158 -5.32 14.98 -1.25
C ASP A 158 -4.20 14.29 -0.43
N MET A 159 -3.16 13.77 -1.09
CA MET A 159 -2.08 12.99 -0.46
C MET A 159 -0.73 13.71 -0.44
N GLU A 160 -0.44 14.51 -1.47
CA GLU A 160 0.89 15.08 -1.70
C GLU A 160 0.92 16.57 -1.39
N HIS A 161 1.99 17.03 -0.75
CA HIS A 161 2.28 18.47 -0.62
C HIS A 161 2.94 19.03 -1.90
N GLY A 162 2.62 18.42 -3.04
CA GLY A 162 3.27 18.68 -4.32
C GLY A 162 4.54 17.86 -4.56
N THR A 163 5.21 18.19 -5.65
CA THR A 163 6.28 17.38 -6.23
C THR A 163 7.55 18.20 -6.40
N PHE A 164 8.69 17.63 -5.99
CA PHE A 164 10.01 18.17 -6.24
C PHE A 164 10.62 17.50 -7.47
N ARG A 165 11.18 18.29 -8.39
CA ARG A 165 11.78 17.76 -9.63
C ARG A 165 13.17 18.29 -9.86
N VAL A 166 13.97 17.45 -10.51
CA VAL A 166 15.32 17.77 -10.96
C VAL A 166 15.38 17.61 -12.47
N VAL A 167 15.80 18.65 -13.17
CA VAL A 167 15.92 18.71 -14.63
C VAL A 167 17.37 19.00 -14.99
N CYS A 168 17.92 18.28 -15.97
CA CYS A 168 19.23 18.59 -16.52
C CYS A 168 19.18 19.95 -17.25
N ALA A 169 19.88 20.96 -16.75
CA ALA A 169 19.96 22.25 -17.43
C ALA A 169 21.11 22.26 -18.45
N ALA A 170 22.25 21.68 -18.08
CA ALA A 170 23.39 21.47 -18.96
C ALA A 170 24.07 20.13 -18.65
N PRO A 171 24.46 19.35 -19.68
CA PRO A 171 25.12 18.06 -19.51
C PRO A 171 26.44 18.19 -18.76
N TYR A 172 26.87 17.09 -18.15
CA TYR A 172 28.19 17.01 -17.52
C TYR A 172 29.29 16.98 -18.59
N SER A 173 30.31 17.82 -18.46
CA SER A 173 31.39 17.93 -19.47
C SER A 173 32.51 16.91 -19.31
N GLY A 174 32.58 16.18 -18.19
CA GLY A 174 33.65 15.22 -17.92
C GLY A 174 33.36 13.82 -18.47
N THR A 175 34.30 12.91 -18.25
CA THR A 175 34.13 11.48 -18.57
C THR A 175 33.32 10.79 -17.47
N GLY A 176 32.35 9.96 -17.86
CA GLY A 176 31.48 9.24 -16.93
C GLY A 176 30.22 10.02 -16.54
N ALA A 177 29.80 9.86 -15.28
CA ALA A 177 28.60 10.48 -14.75
C ALA A 177 28.81 10.95 -13.30
N VAL A 178 28.12 12.02 -12.93
CA VAL A 178 28.14 12.60 -11.59
C VAL A 178 26.84 12.30 -10.88
N SER A 179 26.93 11.77 -9.67
CA SER A 179 25.77 11.54 -8.81
C SER A 179 25.52 12.75 -7.91
N VAL A 180 24.29 13.25 -7.90
CA VAL A 180 23.80 14.26 -6.95
C VAL A 180 22.81 13.58 -6.02
N LEU A 181 23.13 13.57 -4.74
CA LEU A 181 22.31 12.99 -3.68
C LEU A 181 21.21 13.98 -3.27
N ILE A 182 20.02 13.47 -3.04
CA ILE A 182 18.84 14.26 -2.66
C ILE A 182 18.41 13.80 -1.27
N SER A 183 18.41 14.74 -0.32
CA SER A 183 17.92 14.49 1.04
C SER A 183 16.92 15.55 1.44
N VAL A 184 15.92 15.16 2.21
CA VAL A 184 14.85 16.07 2.65
C VAL A 184 14.91 16.20 4.16
N ALA A 185 15.14 17.42 4.62
CA ALA A 185 14.95 17.79 6.02
C ALA A 185 13.48 18.17 6.22
N TYR A 186 12.82 17.51 7.17
CA TYR A 186 11.39 17.63 7.38
C TYR A 186 11.05 17.87 8.85
N ARG A 187 9.94 18.58 9.04
CA ARG A 187 9.20 18.66 10.29
C ARG A 187 7.72 18.51 9.97
N TYR A 188 7.16 17.33 10.19
CA TYR A 188 5.77 16.97 9.85
C TYR A 188 4.98 16.70 11.12
N ILE A 189 3.66 16.93 11.05
CA ILE A 189 2.72 16.44 12.06
C ILE A 189 1.98 15.27 11.44
N LEU A 190 1.92 14.15 12.16
CA LEU A 190 1.14 12.96 11.82
C LEU A 190 -0.03 12.85 12.80
N GLU A 191 -1.20 12.48 12.30
CA GLU A 191 -2.43 12.33 13.07
C GLU A 191 -3.23 11.12 12.60
N GLY A 192 -4.04 10.59 13.52
CA GLY A 192 -5.02 9.57 13.24
C GLY A 192 -4.33 8.23 13.16
N ALA A 193 -4.03 7.66 14.34
CA ALA A 193 -3.41 6.36 14.45
C ALA A 193 -4.19 5.36 13.59
N ASP A 194 -3.49 4.86 12.58
CA ASP A 194 -4.02 4.00 11.55
C ASP A 194 -2.86 3.11 11.16
N VAL A 195 -2.87 1.89 11.69
CA VAL A 195 -1.86 0.92 11.34
C VAL A 195 -2.29 0.39 10.00
N LYS A 196 -1.51 0.70 8.95
CA LYS A 196 -1.69 0.05 7.67
C LYS A 196 -1.79 -1.45 7.92
N ASP A 197 -2.90 -2.05 7.50
CA ASP A 197 -3.00 -3.49 7.48
C ASP A 197 -1.83 -3.98 6.61
N THR A 198 -0.85 -4.65 7.23
CA THR A 198 0.42 -5.06 6.60
C THR A 198 0.21 -6.18 5.58
N GLY A 199 -0.94 -6.20 4.90
CA GLY A 199 -1.41 -7.29 4.08
C GLY A 199 -2.05 -8.40 4.90
N GLY A 200 -2.81 -8.08 5.95
CA GLY A 200 -3.97 -8.90 6.27
C GLY A 200 -4.93 -8.80 5.10
N SER A 201 -4.87 -9.76 4.18
CA SER A 201 -5.74 -9.80 3.00
C SER A 201 -7.19 -9.53 3.40
N GLU A 202 -7.79 -8.45 2.88
CA GLU A 202 -9.23 -8.46 2.73
C GLU A 202 -9.59 -9.69 1.86
N PRO A 203 -10.65 -10.44 2.21
CA PRO A 203 -11.04 -11.60 1.43
C PRO A 203 -11.56 -11.14 0.06
N GLY A 204 -10.71 -11.14 -0.98
CA GLY A 204 -11.22 -10.99 -2.35
C GLY A 204 -10.30 -10.62 -3.50
N GLU A 205 -9.17 -9.91 -3.33
CA GLU A 205 -8.54 -9.30 -4.52
C GLU A 205 -7.31 -10.03 -5.07
N SER A 206 -6.36 -10.44 -4.24
CA SER A 206 -5.28 -11.36 -4.64
C SER A 206 -4.49 -11.76 -3.40
N ILE A 207 -3.89 -12.95 -3.42
CA ILE A 207 -2.96 -13.37 -2.36
C ILE A 207 -1.52 -13.28 -2.86
N GLN A 208 -0.61 -13.05 -1.93
CA GLN A 208 0.83 -13.06 -2.15
C GLN A 208 1.49 -14.05 -1.20
N ALA A 209 2.68 -14.50 -1.60
CA ALA A 209 3.54 -15.23 -0.68
C ALA A 209 4.13 -14.26 0.35
N ARG A 210 4.43 -14.76 1.55
CA ARG A 210 5.19 -14.02 2.58
C ARG A 210 6.61 -13.64 2.10
N TYR A 211 7.13 -14.37 1.12
CA TYR A 211 8.53 -14.30 0.69
C TYR A 211 8.67 -13.54 -0.64
N PRO A 212 9.78 -12.80 -0.84
CA PRO A 212 9.96 -11.92 -1.99
C PRO A 212 10.26 -12.65 -3.28
N ASP A 213 10.97 -13.78 -3.25
CA ASP A 213 11.35 -14.55 -4.43
C ASP A 213 10.69 -15.92 -4.37
N LEU A 214 10.24 -16.44 -5.51
CA LEU A 214 9.64 -17.78 -5.61
C LEU A 214 10.22 -18.56 -6.79
N PHE A 215 10.33 -19.87 -6.64
CA PHE A 215 10.58 -20.79 -7.74
C PHE A 215 9.91 -22.13 -7.46
N THR A 216 9.67 -22.92 -8.50
CA THR A 216 9.01 -24.23 -8.39
C THR A 216 10.03 -25.32 -8.05
N THR A 217 9.73 -26.14 -7.04
CA THR A 217 10.55 -27.26 -6.59
C THR A 217 9.73 -28.23 -5.72
N SER A 218 10.35 -29.11 -4.94
CA SER A 218 9.65 -29.99 -3.99
C SER A 218 10.21 -29.88 -2.57
N VAL A 219 9.43 -30.30 -1.57
CA VAL A 219 9.88 -30.40 -0.17
C VAL A 219 9.68 -31.84 0.31
N SER A 220 10.63 -32.38 1.07
CA SER A 220 10.66 -33.80 1.45
C SER A 220 9.52 -34.21 2.39
N ASP A 221 9.04 -33.29 3.21
CA ASP A 221 7.87 -33.42 4.07
C ASP A 221 6.55 -33.37 3.29
N PHE A 222 6.52 -32.67 2.15
CA PHE A 222 5.35 -32.61 1.28
C PHE A 222 5.28 -33.79 0.29
N PHE A 223 4.37 -34.74 0.53
CA PHE A 223 4.21 -35.97 -0.28
C PHE A 223 5.55 -36.65 -0.62
N SER A 224 6.46 -36.73 0.37
CA SER A 224 7.79 -37.33 0.21
C SER A 224 8.65 -36.68 -0.88
N GLY A 225 8.44 -35.40 -1.20
CA GLY A 225 9.19 -34.68 -2.25
C GLY A 225 8.79 -35.03 -3.68
N THR A 226 7.69 -35.77 -3.87
CA THR A 226 7.25 -36.21 -5.21
C THR A 226 6.40 -35.18 -5.95
N LYS A 227 5.88 -34.17 -5.24
CA LYS A 227 4.98 -33.16 -5.78
C LYS A 227 5.61 -31.78 -5.83
N LEU A 228 5.21 -31.04 -6.87
CA LEU A 228 5.67 -29.68 -7.11
C LEU A 228 5.00 -28.71 -6.13
N VAL A 229 5.78 -27.80 -5.58
CA VAL A 229 5.41 -26.69 -4.70
C VAL A 229 6.33 -25.50 -4.98
N MET A 230 6.08 -24.38 -4.31
CA MET A 230 6.93 -23.20 -4.41
C MET A 230 7.85 -23.08 -3.19
N LYS A 231 9.06 -22.58 -3.40
CA LYS A 231 10.02 -22.20 -2.35
C LYS A 231 10.61 -20.84 -2.63
N TYR A 232 11.17 -20.23 -1.59
CA TYR A 232 11.90 -18.97 -1.68
C TYR A 232 13.43 -19.13 -1.66
N LYS A 233 13.93 -20.30 -1.25
CA LYS A 233 15.37 -20.62 -1.28
C LYS A 233 15.61 -22.10 -1.56
N SER A 234 16.74 -22.40 -2.19
CA SER A 234 17.19 -23.79 -2.38
C SER A 234 17.42 -24.45 -1.02
N GLY A 235 16.94 -25.70 -0.87
CA GLY A 235 17.01 -26.43 0.41
C GLY A 235 16.12 -25.88 1.54
N GLY A 236 15.27 -24.89 1.26
CA GLY A 236 14.32 -24.32 2.23
C GLY A 236 13.02 -25.10 2.37
N GLU A 237 12.10 -24.55 3.16
CA GLU A 237 10.72 -25.01 3.31
C GLU A 237 9.82 -24.47 2.18
N ALA A 238 8.56 -24.95 2.15
CA ALA A 238 7.56 -24.46 1.22
C ALA A 238 7.20 -22.99 1.48
N ALA A 239 6.97 -22.24 0.42
CA ALA A 239 6.51 -20.85 0.50
C ALA A 239 5.10 -20.78 1.12
N GLY A 240 4.94 -19.90 2.10
CA GLY A 240 3.71 -19.71 2.87
C GLY A 240 2.84 -18.60 2.29
N PHE A 241 1.53 -18.85 2.30
CA PHE A 241 0.45 -17.95 1.86
C PHE A 241 -0.56 -17.82 3.01
N PRO A 242 -0.34 -16.88 3.95
CA PRO A 242 -1.12 -16.80 5.19
C PRO A 242 -2.64 -16.63 4.99
N HIS A 243 -3.04 -16.04 3.87
CA HIS A 243 -4.44 -15.68 3.58
C HIS A 243 -5.11 -16.54 2.49
N ALA A 244 -4.48 -17.64 2.06
CA ALA A 244 -5.05 -18.47 0.99
C ALA A 244 -6.28 -19.25 1.48
N ASP A 245 -7.44 -19.15 0.84
CA ASP A 245 -8.67 -19.87 1.19
C ASP A 245 -8.69 -21.29 0.60
N PRO A 246 -8.82 -22.37 1.41
CA PRO A 246 -8.93 -23.74 0.90
C PRO A 246 -10.20 -24.01 0.08
N ALA A 247 -11.22 -23.16 0.16
CA ALA A 247 -12.45 -23.31 -0.61
C ALA A 247 -12.32 -22.81 -2.07
N VAL A 248 -11.21 -22.17 -2.42
CA VAL A 248 -11.01 -21.50 -3.71
C VAL A 248 -9.70 -21.97 -4.34
N PHE A 249 -9.63 -21.92 -5.67
CA PHE A 249 -8.39 -22.10 -6.42
C PHE A 249 -7.95 -20.78 -7.03
N TYR A 250 -6.65 -20.64 -7.23
CA TYR A 250 -6.04 -19.39 -7.64
C TYR A 250 -5.54 -19.47 -9.08
N LYS A 251 -5.65 -18.36 -9.79
CA LYS A 251 -5.07 -18.16 -11.12
C LYS A 251 -3.96 -17.11 -11.03
N LEU A 252 -2.82 -17.42 -11.65
CA LEU A 252 -1.70 -16.49 -11.72
C LEU A 252 -2.08 -15.23 -12.51
N ASP A 253 -1.66 -14.07 -12.03
CA ASP A 253 -1.82 -12.81 -12.74
C ASP A 253 -1.18 -12.86 -14.15
N PRO A 254 -1.85 -12.39 -15.23
CA PRO A 254 -1.30 -12.45 -16.58
C PRO A 254 0.07 -11.78 -16.76
N ALA A 255 0.42 -10.80 -15.91
CA ALA A 255 1.71 -10.14 -15.94
C ALA A 255 2.84 -10.97 -15.30
N ALA A 256 2.51 -12.05 -14.60
CA ALA A 256 3.47 -12.93 -13.95
C ALA A 256 3.75 -14.22 -14.76
N SER A 257 4.97 -14.75 -14.58
CA SER A 257 5.40 -16.06 -15.06
C SER A 257 6.00 -16.87 -13.92
N ILE A 258 5.43 -18.06 -13.70
CA ILE A 258 5.97 -19.11 -12.85
C ILE A 258 6.04 -20.35 -13.74
N GLU A 259 7.19 -21.00 -13.80
CA GLU A 259 7.45 -22.08 -14.74
C GLU A 259 7.96 -23.34 -14.02
N TYR A 260 7.75 -24.50 -14.63
CA TYR A 260 8.19 -25.80 -14.15
C TYR A 260 8.66 -26.68 -15.30
N TYR A 261 9.39 -27.76 -14.99
CA TYR A 261 9.77 -28.76 -15.97
C TYR A 261 8.79 -29.94 -15.94
N ASP A 262 8.22 -30.29 -17.07
CA ASP A 262 7.38 -31.49 -17.17
C ASP A 262 8.25 -32.76 -17.20
N LYS A 263 7.62 -33.95 -17.26
CA LYS A 263 8.28 -35.28 -17.33
C LYS A 263 9.24 -35.43 -18.50
N GLU A 264 9.00 -34.68 -19.58
CA GLU A 264 9.86 -34.62 -20.76
C GLU A 264 10.97 -33.54 -20.65
N GLU A 265 11.12 -32.94 -19.47
CA GLU A 265 12.06 -31.84 -19.19
C GLU A 265 11.85 -30.57 -20.04
N ILE A 266 10.64 -30.40 -20.57
CA ILE A 266 10.22 -29.20 -21.28
C ILE A 266 9.68 -28.19 -20.27
N LEU A 267 10.06 -26.93 -20.45
CA LEU A 267 9.63 -25.81 -19.62
C LEU A 267 8.16 -25.46 -19.92
N GLN A 268 7.33 -25.44 -18.89
CA GLN A 268 5.89 -25.18 -18.96
C GLN A 268 5.49 -24.10 -17.95
N LYS A 269 4.47 -23.31 -18.29
CA LYS A 269 3.95 -22.25 -17.42
C LYS A 269 2.91 -22.80 -16.44
N CYS A 270 3.04 -22.44 -15.17
CA CYS A 270 2.02 -22.67 -14.14
C CYS A 270 0.97 -21.55 -14.19
N GLU A 271 -0.28 -21.90 -14.48
CA GLU A 271 -1.38 -20.92 -14.52
C GLU A 271 -2.33 -21.03 -13.32
N TYR A 272 -2.51 -22.24 -12.78
CA TYR A 272 -3.50 -22.54 -11.75
C TYR A 272 -2.85 -23.15 -10.51
N PHE A 273 -3.34 -22.76 -9.35
CA PHE A 273 -2.81 -23.14 -8.04
C PHE A 273 -3.94 -23.50 -7.09
N VAL A 274 -3.71 -24.50 -6.24
CA VAL A 274 -4.65 -24.93 -5.19
C VAL A 274 -3.98 -24.85 -3.83
N VAL A 275 -4.77 -24.56 -2.80
CA VAL A 275 -4.29 -24.68 -1.42
C VAL A 275 -4.20 -26.15 -1.06
N VAL A 276 -3.03 -26.57 -0.60
CA VAL A 276 -2.82 -27.93 -0.15
C VAL A 276 -3.55 -28.16 1.16
N VAL A 277 -4.43 -29.16 1.18
CA VAL A 277 -5.16 -29.56 2.39
C VAL A 277 -4.24 -30.35 3.34
N ASP A 278 -4.39 -30.13 4.64
CA ASP A 278 -3.65 -30.81 5.72
C ASP A 278 -2.12 -30.65 5.67
N TYR A 279 -1.62 -29.60 5.04
CA TYR A 279 -0.19 -29.27 5.02
C TYR A 279 0.04 -27.76 5.15
N THR A 280 0.91 -27.39 6.08
CA THR A 280 1.35 -26.01 6.32
C THR A 280 2.87 -25.95 6.39
N ASN A 281 3.45 -24.77 6.15
CA ASN A 281 4.87 -24.56 6.43
C ASN A 281 5.13 -24.55 7.95
N SER A 282 6.40 -24.38 8.35
CA SER A 282 6.78 -24.38 9.78
C SER A 282 6.19 -23.21 10.58
N ASP A 283 5.84 -22.12 9.89
CA ASP A 283 5.18 -20.94 10.45
C ASP A 283 3.65 -21.11 10.61
N GLY A 284 3.08 -22.22 10.13
CA GLY A 284 1.63 -22.48 10.15
C GLY A 284 0.85 -21.86 8.98
N ASP A 285 1.54 -21.30 8.00
CA ASP A 285 0.93 -20.76 6.78
C ASP A 285 0.53 -21.86 5.81
N ARG A 286 -0.53 -21.58 5.07
CA ARG A 286 -1.02 -22.45 3.99
C ARG A 286 -0.05 -22.45 2.82
N VAL A 287 0.00 -23.55 2.08
CA VAL A 287 0.92 -23.73 0.95
C VAL A 287 0.13 -23.92 -0.34
N LEU A 288 0.58 -23.28 -1.42
CA LEU A 288 0.02 -23.46 -2.75
C LEU A 288 0.83 -24.50 -3.55
N ALA A 289 0.10 -25.37 -4.25
CA ALA A 289 0.66 -26.30 -5.23
C ALA A 289 0.09 -26.02 -6.63
N PRO A 290 0.92 -26.00 -7.68
CA PRO A 290 0.46 -25.82 -9.06
C PRO A 290 -0.28 -27.06 -9.57
N VAL A 291 -1.26 -26.82 -10.45
CA VAL A 291 -2.05 -27.86 -11.14
C VAL A 291 -2.05 -27.63 -12.65
N VAL A 292 -2.21 -28.72 -13.40
CA VAL A 292 -2.07 -28.72 -14.87
C VAL A 292 -3.13 -27.85 -15.57
N SER A 293 -4.34 -27.78 -15.02
CA SER A 293 -5.45 -27.07 -15.66
C SER A 293 -6.52 -26.65 -14.67
N GLU A 294 -7.41 -25.74 -15.11
CA GLU A 294 -8.59 -25.34 -14.35
C GLU A 294 -9.49 -26.54 -13.96
N ALA A 295 -9.64 -27.52 -14.86
CA ALA A 295 -10.43 -28.71 -14.59
C ALA A 295 -9.85 -29.54 -13.42
N TYR A 296 -8.53 -29.63 -13.35
CA TYR A 296 -7.82 -30.29 -12.25
C TYR A 296 -7.95 -29.49 -10.95
N ALA A 297 -7.90 -28.16 -11.01
CA ALA A 297 -8.13 -27.29 -9.86
C ALA A 297 -9.53 -27.50 -9.25
N LYS A 298 -10.57 -27.51 -10.10
CA LYS A 298 -11.96 -27.75 -9.67
C LYS A 298 -12.17 -29.18 -9.14
N ALA A 299 -11.51 -30.17 -9.72
CA ALA A 299 -11.55 -31.55 -9.24
C ALA A 299 -10.91 -31.67 -7.85
N TYR A 300 -9.76 -31.03 -7.64
CA TYR A 300 -9.06 -31.01 -6.37
C TYR A 300 -9.90 -30.37 -5.25
N LEU A 301 -10.60 -29.26 -5.53
CA LEU A 301 -11.49 -28.63 -4.55
C LEU A 301 -12.66 -29.54 -4.12
N LYS A 302 -13.20 -30.35 -5.03
CA LYS A 302 -14.28 -31.30 -4.71
C LYS A 302 -13.76 -32.50 -3.92
N LYS A 303 -12.55 -32.97 -4.26
CA LYS A 303 -11.90 -34.10 -3.61
C LYS A 303 -10.38 -33.87 -3.60
N PRO A 304 -9.82 -33.44 -2.47
CA PRO A 304 -8.38 -33.25 -2.33
C PRO A 304 -7.66 -34.58 -2.52
N ASP A 305 -6.92 -34.71 -3.62
CA ASP A 305 -6.11 -35.89 -3.93
C ASP A 305 -4.77 -35.44 -4.53
N LYS A 306 -3.68 -36.06 -4.09
CA LYS A 306 -2.34 -35.84 -4.64
C LYS A 306 -2.28 -36.15 -6.14
N GLY A 307 -3.17 -36.99 -6.67
CA GLY A 307 -3.24 -37.32 -8.09
C GLY A 307 -3.48 -36.12 -9.02
N TYR A 308 -4.06 -35.04 -8.51
CA TYR A 308 -4.31 -33.82 -9.30
C TYR A 308 -3.14 -32.82 -9.27
N LEU A 309 -2.15 -33.04 -8.41
CA LEU A 309 -0.96 -32.19 -8.30
C LEU A 309 0.14 -32.63 -9.25
N ILE A 310 0.90 -31.66 -9.76
CA ILE A 310 2.02 -31.90 -10.68
C ILE A 310 3.15 -32.67 -9.97
N ASP A 311 3.70 -33.67 -10.66
CA ASP A 311 4.86 -34.43 -10.19
C ASP A 311 6.14 -33.57 -10.33
N TYR A 312 7.00 -33.60 -9.32
CA TYR A 312 8.29 -32.92 -9.37
C TYR A 312 9.31 -33.71 -10.19
N THR A 313 10.01 -33.02 -11.10
CA THR A 313 11.13 -33.55 -11.89
C THR A 313 12.44 -32.86 -11.51
N LYS A 314 12.53 -31.54 -11.72
CA LYS A 314 13.64 -30.67 -11.35
C LYS A 314 13.16 -29.26 -11.04
N ALA A 315 14.00 -28.48 -10.36
CA ALA A 315 13.67 -27.10 -9.99
C ALA A 315 13.49 -26.22 -11.23
N GLY A 316 12.41 -25.44 -11.25
CA GLY A 316 12.16 -24.44 -12.29
C GLY A 316 12.95 -23.14 -12.09
N PRO A 317 12.89 -22.22 -13.05
CA PRO A 317 13.46 -20.89 -12.89
C PRO A 317 12.70 -20.06 -11.84
N TRP A 318 13.30 -18.96 -11.42
CA TRP A 318 12.67 -17.98 -10.54
C TRP A 318 11.48 -17.29 -11.21
N SER A 319 10.47 -16.95 -10.42
CA SER A 319 9.27 -16.26 -10.88
C SER A 319 9.59 -14.84 -11.34
N VAL A 320 8.82 -14.35 -12.31
CA VAL A 320 8.92 -12.98 -12.80
C VAL A 320 7.51 -12.37 -12.79
N PRO A 321 7.23 -11.29 -12.04
CA PRO A 321 8.12 -10.61 -11.08
C PRO A 321 8.38 -11.47 -9.83
N ASP A 322 9.33 -11.03 -9.00
CA ASP A 322 9.74 -11.74 -7.78
C ASP A 322 8.53 -12.06 -6.87
N GLN A 323 7.60 -11.10 -6.72
CA GLN A 323 6.33 -11.27 -6.02
C GLN A 323 5.13 -11.34 -6.98
N PRO A 324 4.78 -12.53 -7.49
CA PRO A 324 3.61 -12.71 -8.32
C PRO A 324 2.30 -12.64 -7.50
N TYR A 325 1.25 -12.10 -8.11
CA TYR A 325 -0.10 -12.09 -7.55
C TYR A 325 -0.89 -13.32 -7.97
N PHE A 326 -1.68 -13.86 -7.04
CA PHE A 326 -2.55 -15.01 -7.26
C PHE A 326 -4.01 -14.59 -7.05
N ASN A 327 -4.78 -14.58 -8.13
CA ASN A 327 -6.16 -14.12 -8.15
C ASN A 327 -7.12 -15.28 -7.82
N PRO A 328 -8.00 -15.18 -6.81
CA PRO A 328 -8.97 -16.22 -6.51
C PRO A 328 -9.97 -16.38 -7.66
N VAL A 329 -10.23 -17.63 -8.07
CA VAL A 329 -11.27 -17.94 -9.04
C VAL A 329 -12.51 -18.41 -8.30
N THR A 330 -13.38 -17.47 -7.97
CA THR A 330 -14.71 -17.77 -7.41
C THR A 330 -15.67 -18.06 -8.56
N GLU A 331 -16.32 -19.22 -8.56
CA GLU A 331 -17.51 -19.40 -9.40
C GLU A 331 -18.56 -18.41 -8.89
N SER A 332 -18.92 -17.43 -9.72
CA SER A 332 -20.02 -16.52 -9.40
C SER A 332 -21.26 -17.39 -9.27
N LEU A 333 -21.74 -17.60 -8.05
CA LEU A 333 -23.12 -17.96 -7.82
C LEU A 333 -23.93 -16.83 -8.45
N THR A 334 -24.47 -17.08 -9.64
CA THR A 334 -25.51 -16.26 -10.24
C THR A 334 -26.68 -16.26 -9.24
N LEU A 335 -26.68 -15.27 -8.35
CA LEU A 335 -27.87 -14.83 -7.66
C LEU A 335 -28.80 -14.33 -8.76
N GLU A 336 -29.63 -15.22 -9.30
CA GLU A 336 -30.81 -14.79 -10.02
C GLU A 336 -31.61 -13.91 -9.06
N LEU A 337 -31.52 -12.60 -9.28
CA LEU A 337 -32.42 -11.61 -8.71
C LEU A 337 -33.83 -11.99 -9.16
N ARG A 338 -34.51 -12.83 -8.37
CA ARG A 338 -35.96 -12.96 -8.45
C ARG A 338 -36.52 -11.60 -8.09
N ALA A 339 -36.85 -10.82 -9.12
CA ALA A 339 -37.60 -9.60 -8.97
C ALA A 339 -38.84 -9.88 -8.10
N PRO A 340 -39.12 -9.05 -7.07
CA PRO A 340 -40.31 -9.24 -6.26
C PRO A 340 -41.54 -9.13 -7.19
N ARG A 341 -42.32 -10.21 -7.27
CA ARG A 341 -43.62 -10.20 -7.96
C ARG A 341 -44.47 -9.10 -7.33
N ARG A 342 -44.69 -8.01 -8.09
CA ARG A 342 -45.77 -7.06 -7.83
C ARG A 342 -47.09 -7.83 -7.82
N THR A 343 -47.61 -8.12 -6.64
CA THR A 343 -49.00 -8.53 -6.47
C THR A 343 -49.86 -7.27 -6.56
N ASN A 344 -50.44 -7.03 -7.73
CA ASN A 344 -51.53 -6.07 -7.87
C ASN A 344 -52.72 -6.58 -7.03
N ARG A 345 -53.15 -5.74 -6.09
CA ARG A 345 -54.43 -5.88 -5.39
C ARG A 345 -55.58 -5.87 -6.39
N SER A 346 -56.42 -6.89 -6.34
CA SER A 346 -57.87 -6.69 -6.44
C SER A 346 -58.60 -7.85 -5.75
N ASN A 347 -59.57 -7.47 -4.91
CA ASN A 347 -60.58 -8.28 -4.22
C ASN A 347 -60.25 -8.66 -2.77
N ALA A 348 -60.67 -7.77 -1.87
CA ALA A 348 -61.08 -8.12 -0.50
C ALA A 348 -62.36 -9.00 -0.54
N PRO A 349 -62.75 -9.65 0.58
CA PRO A 349 -63.50 -8.90 1.60
C PRO A 349 -63.14 -9.25 3.07
N THR A 350 -63.23 -8.19 3.90
CA THR A 350 -63.70 -8.12 5.31
C THR A 350 -63.58 -9.35 6.22
N ASP A 351 -62.89 -9.23 7.36
CA ASP A 351 -63.54 -8.93 8.65
C ASP A 351 -62.56 -8.83 9.86
N GLN A 352 -62.93 -7.98 10.82
CA GLN A 352 -62.50 -7.90 12.24
C GLN A 352 -61.05 -7.43 12.53
N ILE A 353 -60.78 -6.15 12.83
CA ILE A 353 -60.99 -5.43 14.12
C ILE A 353 -60.51 -6.22 15.35
N GLY A 354 -59.38 -5.81 15.96
CA GLY A 354 -58.98 -6.34 17.27
C GLY A 354 -57.60 -5.94 17.81
N ARG A 355 -57.44 -4.65 18.16
CA ARG A 355 -56.65 -4.10 19.29
C ARG A 355 -55.20 -4.59 19.56
N LEU A 356 -54.29 -3.62 19.45
CA LEU A 356 -53.13 -3.41 20.34
C LEU A 356 -53.57 -3.30 21.81
N ALA A 357 -52.93 -4.07 22.70
CA ALA A 357 -52.72 -3.83 24.13
C ALA A 357 -51.84 -4.99 24.66
N LEU A 358 -50.57 -4.76 25.00
CA LEU A 358 -50.05 -4.39 26.34
C LEU A 358 -49.74 -5.60 27.24
N ASP A 359 -48.70 -5.39 28.04
CA ASP A 359 -48.21 -6.15 29.21
C ASP A 359 -47.36 -7.39 28.91
N ARG A 360 -46.04 -7.44 29.18
CA ARG A 360 -45.22 -7.07 30.35
C ARG A 360 -45.37 -8.06 31.54
N GLU A 361 -44.27 -8.78 31.76
CA GLU A 361 -43.80 -9.47 32.98
C GLU A 361 -44.45 -10.80 33.43
N HIS A 362 -43.61 -11.84 33.60
CA HIS A 362 -43.30 -12.59 34.83
C HIS A 362 -42.40 -13.80 34.45
N LEU A 363 -41.09 -13.83 34.75
CA LEU A 363 -40.45 -14.35 35.96
C LEU A 363 -41.10 -15.63 36.55
N GLY A 364 -40.37 -16.75 36.51
CA GLY A 364 -40.44 -17.77 37.57
C GLY A 364 -40.36 -19.24 37.14
N GLY A 365 -39.23 -19.88 37.45
CA GLY A 365 -39.10 -21.32 37.80
C GLY A 365 -39.23 -22.32 36.65
N SER A 366 -38.56 -23.47 36.61
CA SER A 366 -37.73 -24.17 37.59
C SER A 366 -37.01 -25.31 36.86
N PHE A 367 -35.80 -25.64 37.36
CA PHE A 367 -35.05 -26.87 37.16
C PHE A 367 -35.92 -28.14 37.05
N VAL A 368 -35.63 -29.00 36.06
CA VAL A 368 -35.51 -30.47 36.23
C VAL A 368 -34.44 -30.98 35.24
N GLU A 369 -33.41 -31.63 35.79
CA GLU A 369 -32.39 -32.40 35.08
C GLU A 369 -32.91 -33.81 34.71
N LEU A 370 -32.60 -34.23 33.47
CA LEU A 370 -32.14 -35.56 33.00
C LEU A 370 -33.05 -36.82 33.19
N PRO A 371 -32.91 -37.90 32.37
CA PRO A 371 -31.67 -38.36 31.75
C PRO A 371 -31.70 -38.83 30.27
N GLU A 372 -30.48 -38.95 29.74
CA GLU A 372 -30.07 -39.67 28.55
C GLU A 372 -30.55 -41.13 28.57
N LEU A 373 -30.91 -41.67 27.39
CA LEU A 373 -30.67 -43.07 27.02
C LEU A 373 -30.48 -43.18 25.48
N PRO A 374 -29.77 -44.24 25.00
CA PRO A 374 -28.96 -44.20 23.79
C PRO A 374 -29.56 -44.93 22.57
N ASN A 375 -28.91 -44.68 21.43
CA ASN A 375 -28.67 -45.52 20.24
C ASN A 375 -29.73 -46.54 19.79
N ILE A 376 -30.20 -46.32 18.56
CA ILE A 376 -30.21 -47.34 17.50
C ILE A 376 -29.46 -46.78 16.30
#